data_AF-A0A7U9S372-F1
#
_entry.id   AF-A0A7U9S372-F1
#
_cell.length_a   1.000
_cell.length_b   1.000
_cell.length_c   1.000
_cell.angle_alpha   90.00
_cell.angle_beta   90.00
_cell.angle_gamma   90.00
#
_symmetry.space_group_name_H-M   'P 1'
#
loop_
_entity.id
_entity.type
_entity.pdbx_description
1 polymer ?
#
loop_
_entity_poly.entity_id
_entity_poly.type
_entity_poly.pdbx_seq_one_letter_code
_entity_poly.pdbx_strand_id
1 'polypeptide(L)'
;MFPAFGIPFASIPLALYLLRQIYRRPSAKWYVALFCYPFLSYFSYFGFFILAYLSVGIIWLSFRDKKVAVSLIGALFVLGLGYVLFEYRLFYVMLFGGVETIRSTMVEADLPAGQILAQSVDVWMHGMFHAESVHDKLVLWICVVYFFYLNGKYLVKKNGRGIFHDIYNLVMLVLAFNSLVYGIYNWGAFRGLVETLLPPLKGFQFNRTVFFSPFLWYAAFFLILQRGYGLSYKMAGVSAGSRNQQKSGHQAGRGWRQYWRKFPRGLRLGANVLAVLAFALILFTPSRYNDLYHTCKNKALEIWKGKETDEMNYEEFYSVELFRMIKQDIGYEGEWAAAYGFHPAVLEYNGIATLDGYLGFYPQQYKEDFRQIIAPAIERMEPSRIYYDDWGARAYLYSGTEASAVSTLKSFAAADQELYINSEAFVQMGGEYIFSRFALSNAEALGMELAGVYGTDGKPYAVYVYALDV
;
A
#
# COMPACT_ATOMS: atom_id res chain seq x y z
N MET A 1 -10.62 3.88 -5.51
CA MET A 1 -9.42 4.67 -5.84
C MET A 1 -8.81 5.30 -4.60
N PHE A 2 -7.64 4.80 -4.20
CA PHE A 2 -6.65 5.51 -3.40
C PHE A 2 -5.33 5.37 -4.16
N PRO A 3 -4.96 6.34 -5.02
CA PRO A 3 -3.81 6.19 -5.92
C PRO A 3 -2.45 6.16 -5.17
N ALA A 4 -2.42 6.56 -3.90
CA ALA A 4 -1.19 6.89 -3.19
C ALA A 4 -0.30 5.69 -2.81
N PHE A 5 -0.83 4.46 -2.75
CA PHE A 5 -0.05 3.34 -2.22
C PHE A 5 0.81 2.63 -3.26
N GLY A 6 0.44 2.63 -4.54
CA GLY A 6 1.11 1.80 -5.56
C GLY A 6 2.57 2.20 -5.86
N ILE A 7 2.87 3.49 -5.90
CA ILE A 7 4.21 4.01 -6.23
C ILE A 7 5.29 3.50 -5.25
N PRO A 8 5.09 3.59 -3.91
CA PRO A 8 5.98 2.99 -2.93
C PRO A 8 6.31 1.50 -3.12
N PHE A 9 5.34 0.67 -3.51
CA PHE A 9 5.60 -0.75 -3.79
C PHE A 9 6.42 -0.91 -5.07
N ALA A 10 6.07 -0.16 -6.12
CA ALA A 10 6.74 -0.22 -7.42
C ALA A 10 8.18 0.33 -7.39
N SER A 11 8.53 1.17 -6.40
CA SER A 11 9.85 1.79 -6.28
C SER A 11 10.91 0.92 -5.61
N ILE A 12 10.55 -0.20 -4.95
CA ILE A 12 11.49 -1.10 -4.25
C ILE A 12 12.68 -1.53 -5.14
N PRO A 13 12.48 -1.95 -6.42
CA PRO A 13 13.60 -2.29 -7.30
C PRO A 13 14.57 -1.14 -7.55
N LEU A 14 14.08 0.11 -7.55
CA LEU A 14 14.92 1.31 -7.71
C LEU A 14 15.84 1.48 -6.51
N ALA A 15 15.35 1.34 -5.28
CA ALA A 15 16.18 1.39 -4.07
C ALA A 15 17.31 0.35 -4.13
N LEU A 16 16.98 -0.90 -4.47
CA LEU A 16 17.97 -1.98 -4.61
C LEU A 16 18.99 -1.69 -5.73
N TYR A 17 18.54 -1.13 -6.84
CA TYR A 17 19.41 -0.71 -7.93
C TYR A 17 20.40 0.37 -7.47
N LEU A 18 19.92 1.43 -6.81
CA LEU A 18 20.75 2.53 -6.31
C LEU A 18 21.79 2.03 -5.31
N LEU A 19 21.38 1.23 -4.32
CA LEU A 19 22.27 0.63 -3.33
C LEU A 19 23.33 -0.26 -3.99
N ARG A 20 22.95 -1.05 -5.00
CA ARG A 20 23.89 -1.88 -5.76
C ARG A 20 24.89 -1.05 -6.56
N GLN A 21 24.47 0.08 -7.14
CA GLN A 21 25.38 0.99 -7.84
C GLN A 21 26.37 1.64 -6.87
N ILE A 22 25.89 2.13 -5.72
CA ILE A 22 26.72 2.70 -4.65
C ILE A 22 27.74 1.68 -4.14
N TYR A 23 27.30 0.43 -3.94
CA TYR A 23 28.19 -0.63 -3.47
C TYR A 23 29.33 -0.93 -4.45
N ARG A 24 29.04 -0.95 -5.76
CA ARG A 24 30.01 -1.34 -6.79
C ARG A 24 30.89 -0.20 -7.26
N ARG A 25 30.31 0.98 -7.47
CA ARG A 25 30.94 2.17 -8.05
C ARG A 25 30.32 3.41 -7.41
N PRO A 26 30.72 3.77 -6.18
CA PRO A 26 30.15 4.93 -5.48
C PRO A 26 30.39 6.19 -6.31
N SER A 27 29.35 7.01 -6.46
CA SER A 27 29.43 8.31 -7.13
C SER A 27 28.36 9.24 -6.58
N ALA A 28 28.63 10.54 -6.56
CA ALA A 28 27.73 11.55 -5.97
C ALA A 28 26.30 11.46 -6.52
N LYS A 29 26.14 11.25 -7.83
CA LYS A 29 24.82 11.11 -8.47
C LYS A 29 23.97 9.98 -7.88
N TRP A 30 24.58 8.87 -7.44
CA TRP A 30 23.83 7.76 -6.86
C TRP A 30 23.37 8.08 -5.44
N TYR A 31 24.18 8.78 -4.67
CA TYR A 31 23.78 9.27 -3.35
C TYR A 31 22.70 10.34 -3.45
N VAL A 32 22.79 11.28 -4.39
CA VAL A 32 21.73 12.28 -4.63
C VAL A 32 20.42 11.61 -5.03
N ALA A 33 20.47 10.62 -5.93
CA ALA A 33 19.28 9.87 -6.30
C ALA A 33 18.68 9.08 -5.11
N LEU A 34 19.53 8.51 -4.24
CA LEU A 34 19.09 7.82 -3.04
C LEU A 34 18.52 8.77 -1.99
N PHE A 35 19.10 9.96 -1.85
CA PHE A 35 18.60 11.04 -1.00
C PHE A 35 17.17 11.43 -1.39
N CYS A 36 16.89 11.54 -2.69
CA CYS A 36 15.57 11.84 -3.24
C CYS A 36 14.60 10.65 -3.28
N TYR A 37 15.00 9.45 -2.86
CA TYR A 37 14.13 8.27 -2.86
C TYR A 37 12.81 8.44 -2.06
N PRO A 38 12.75 9.20 -0.96
CA PRO A 38 11.51 9.43 -0.21
C PRO A 38 10.39 10.12 -1.01
N PHE A 39 10.67 10.77 -2.15
CA PHE A 39 9.60 11.24 -3.06
C PHE A 39 8.78 10.09 -3.67
N LEU A 40 9.33 8.88 -3.66
CA LEU A 40 8.70 7.68 -4.20
C LEU A 40 8.33 6.67 -3.10
N SER A 41 8.64 6.95 -1.83
CA SER A 41 8.51 5.96 -0.75
C SER A 41 8.28 6.66 0.60
N TYR A 42 7.41 6.10 1.43
CA TYR A 42 7.12 6.65 2.75
C TYR A 42 7.92 5.98 3.85
N PHE A 43 8.40 6.76 4.83
CA PHE A 43 9.16 6.28 5.97
C PHE A 43 8.38 5.23 6.76
N SER A 44 7.11 5.51 7.03
CA SER A 44 6.22 4.64 7.81
C SER A 44 5.88 3.32 7.10
N TYR A 45 5.88 3.29 5.76
CA TYR A 45 5.58 2.07 4.99
C TYR A 45 6.83 1.22 4.77
N PHE A 46 7.87 1.82 4.18
CA PHE A 46 9.05 1.09 3.75
C PHE A 46 10.35 1.64 4.33
N GLY A 47 10.44 2.95 4.58
CA GLY A 47 11.72 3.59 4.88
C GLY A 47 12.42 2.99 6.09
N PHE A 48 11.72 2.79 7.19
CA PHE A 48 12.29 2.13 8.37
C PHE A 48 12.82 0.71 8.05
N PHE A 49 12.03 -0.11 7.35
CA PHE A 49 12.43 -1.47 7.00
C PHE A 49 13.57 -1.51 5.99
N ILE A 50 13.61 -0.59 5.02
CA ILE A 50 14.72 -0.46 4.08
C ILE A 50 16.00 -0.11 4.84
N LEU A 51 15.96 0.83 5.79
CA LEU A 51 17.11 1.18 6.63
C LEU A 51 17.56 -0.01 7.50
N ALA A 52 16.62 -0.76 8.08
CA ALA A 52 16.91 -1.96 8.87
C ALA A 52 17.56 -3.05 8.00
N TYR A 53 16.97 -3.39 6.85
CA TYR A 53 17.52 -4.37 5.91
C TYR A 53 18.85 -3.94 5.31
N LEU A 54 19.03 -2.64 5.05
CA LEU A 54 20.32 -2.09 4.62
C LEU A 54 21.37 -2.25 5.71
N SER A 55 21.02 -2.03 6.99
CA SER A 55 21.92 -2.24 8.12
C SER A 55 22.36 -3.70 8.23
N VAL A 56 21.41 -4.65 8.15
CA VAL A 56 21.71 -6.09 8.08
C VAL A 56 22.58 -6.41 6.85
N GLY A 57 22.27 -5.82 5.69
CA GLY A 57 23.03 -5.96 4.46
C GLY A 57 24.46 -5.45 4.56
N ILE A 58 24.70 -4.32 5.23
CA ILE A 58 26.04 -3.77 5.49
C ILE A 58 26.86 -4.76 6.31
N ILE A 59 26.30 -5.29 7.39
CA ILE A 59 26.96 -6.26 8.26
C ILE A 59 27.32 -7.51 7.45
N TRP A 60 26.34 -8.09 6.75
CA TRP A 60 26.53 -9.31 5.96
C TRP A 60 27.59 -9.12 4.87
N LEU A 61 27.50 -8.06 4.07
CA LEU A 61 28.44 -7.78 3.00
C LEU A 61 29.85 -7.49 3.54
N SER A 62 29.95 -6.85 4.71
CA SER A 62 31.24 -6.58 5.34
C SER A 62 31.95 -7.86 5.77
N PHE A 63 31.22 -8.83 6.32
CA PHE A 63 31.76 -10.15 6.65
C PHE A 63 32.11 -10.96 5.40
N ARG A 64 31.21 -10.99 4.40
CA ARG A 64 31.40 -11.75 3.16
C ARG A 64 32.63 -11.30 2.39
N ASP A 65 32.78 -9.98 2.26
CA ASP A 65 33.86 -9.38 1.45
C ASP A 65 35.10 -9.06 2.31
N LYS A 66 35.07 -9.42 3.61
CA LYS A 66 36.13 -9.17 4.61
C LYS A 66 36.60 -7.71 4.65
N LYS A 67 35.70 -6.79 4.32
CA LYS A 67 35.97 -5.34 4.22
C LYS A 67 34.71 -4.58 4.56
N VAL A 68 34.85 -3.56 5.41
CA VAL A 68 33.72 -2.70 5.79
C VAL A 68 33.10 -2.05 4.55
N ALA A 69 31.79 -2.21 4.39
CA ALA A 69 31.01 -1.65 3.30
C ALA A 69 30.75 -0.14 3.50
N VAL A 70 31.81 0.67 3.57
CA VAL A 70 31.74 2.12 3.89
C VAL A 70 30.80 2.89 2.96
N SER A 71 30.74 2.53 1.67
CA SER A 71 29.81 3.16 0.73
C SER A 71 28.35 2.91 1.08
N LEU A 72 28.01 1.74 1.61
CA LEU A 72 26.66 1.46 2.07
C LEU A 72 26.36 2.08 3.44
N ILE A 73 27.35 2.25 4.31
CA ILE A 73 27.21 3.04 5.54
C ILE A 73 26.85 4.48 5.17
N GLY A 74 27.57 5.09 4.22
CA GLY A 74 27.20 6.40 3.68
C GLY A 74 25.78 6.42 3.09
N ALA A 75 25.39 5.35 2.39
CA ALA A 75 24.05 5.24 1.80
C ALA A 75 22.95 5.19 2.87
N LEU A 76 23.19 4.52 4.00
CA LEU A 76 22.29 4.46 5.14
C LEU A 76 22.00 5.84 5.70
N PHE A 77 23.05 6.64 5.96
CA PHE A 77 22.88 8.01 6.46
C PHE A 77 22.23 8.94 5.43
N VAL A 78 22.60 8.84 4.15
CA VAL A 78 22.02 9.65 3.09
C VAL A 78 20.53 9.36 2.90
N LEU A 79 20.14 8.08 2.90
CA LEU A 79 18.73 7.70 2.82
C LEU A 79 17.95 8.13 4.07
N GLY A 80 18.52 7.93 5.26
CA GLY A 80 17.92 8.37 6.52
C GLY A 80 17.70 9.88 6.57
N LEU A 81 18.71 10.66 6.15
CA LEU A 81 18.61 12.11 6.06
C LEU A 81 17.55 12.55 5.05
N GLY A 82 17.44 11.86 3.91
CA GLY A 82 16.37 12.11 2.94
C GLY A 82 14.99 11.96 3.59
N TYR A 83 14.75 10.88 4.33
CA TYR A 83 13.47 10.67 5.02
C TYR A 83 13.21 11.77 6.06
N VAL A 84 14.20 12.11 6.88
CA VAL A 84 14.06 13.15 7.91
C VAL A 84 13.74 14.51 7.30
N LEU A 85 14.38 14.88 6.19
CA LEU A 85 14.18 16.20 5.56
C LEU A 85 12.87 16.29 4.78
N PHE A 86 12.51 15.27 4.01
CA PHE A 86 11.30 15.31 3.19
C PHE A 86 10.03 14.97 3.98
N GLU A 87 10.13 14.19 5.05
CA GLU A 87 9.02 13.88 5.96
C GLU A 87 9.18 14.61 7.30
N TYR A 88 9.75 15.82 7.29
CA TYR A 88 10.10 16.57 8.51
C TYR A 88 8.93 16.76 9.48
N ARG A 89 7.69 16.89 8.98
CA ARG A 89 6.49 16.99 9.83
C ARG A 89 6.25 15.71 10.62
N LEU A 90 6.39 14.54 9.98
CA LEU A 90 6.26 13.24 10.64
C LEU A 90 7.32 13.11 11.75
N PHE A 91 8.60 13.37 11.42
CA PHE A 91 9.68 13.29 12.39
C PHE A 91 9.53 14.33 13.51
N TYR A 92 9.08 15.54 13.19
CA TYR A 92 8.83 16.57 14.19
C TYR A 92 7.78 16.11 15.20
N VAL A 93 6.64 15.58 14.72
CA VAL A 93 5.59 15.14 15.64
C VAL A 93 6.00 13.88 16.41
N MET A 94 6.70 12.93 15.76
CA MET A 94 7.20 11.72 16.44
C MET A 94 8.24 12.00 17.53
N LEU A 95 9.14 12.96 17.32
CA LEU A 95 10.29 13.21 18.21
C LEU A 95 10.06 14.38 19.19
N PHE A 96 9.23 15.36 18.81
CA PHE A 96 9.05 16.61 19.53
C PHE A 96 7.56 16.97 19.78
N GLY A 97 6.61 16.17 19.29
CA GLY A 97 5.20 16.50 19.35
C GLY A 97 4.63 16.61 20.76
N GLY A 98 5.13 15.80 21.72
CA GLY A 98 4.71 15.81 23.14
C GLY A 98 3.25 15.47 23.43
N VAL A 99 2.39 15.45 22.40
CA VAL A 99 0.96 15.17 22.45
C VAL A 99 0.72 13.68 22.34
N GLU A 100 -0.08 13.14 23.25
CA GLU A 100 -0.57 11.77 23.15
C GLU A 100 -1.42 11.62 21.88
N THR A 101 -1.18 10.56 21.13
CA THR A 101 -1.86 10.31 19.84
C THR A 101 -2.72 9.07 19.95
N ILE A 102 -3.70 8.92 19.06
CA ILE A 102 -4.56 7.73 19.01
C ILE A 102 -3.80 6.40 18.98
N ARG A 103 -2.52 6.40 18.55
CA ARG A 103 -1.67 5.22 18.50
C ARG A 103 -1.38 4.63 19.89
N SER A 104 -1.52 5.39 20.97
CA SER A 104 -1.36 4.88 22.33
C SER A 104 -2.55 4.05 22.81
N THR A 105 -3.75 4.31 22.26
CA THR A 105 -5.02 3.71 22.69
C THR A 105 -5.57 2.67 21.71
N MET A 106 -4.98 2.56 20.51
CA MET A 106 -5.40 1.57 19.51
C MET A 106 -5.31 0.15 20.06
N VAL A 107 -6.44 -0.56 20.04
CA VAL A 107 -6.52 -1.96 20.45
C VAL A 107 -6.07 -2.84 19.28
N GLU A 108 -5.04 -3.62 19.54
CA GLU A 108 -4.43 -4.53 18.59
C GLU A 108 -4.84 -5.97 18.93
N ALA A 109 -5.14 -6.77 17.91
CA ALA A 109 -5.64 -8.14 18.07
C ALA A 109 -4.66 -9.04 18.86
N ASP A 110 -5.19 -9.86 19.77
CA ASP A 110 -4.43 -10.92 20.46
C ASP A 110 -5.00 -12.30 20.10
N LEU A 111 -4.31 -12.98 19.20
CA LEU A 111 -4.79 -14.21 18.57
C LEU A 111 -4.13 -15.44 19.20
N PRO A 112 -4.85 -16.58 19.31
CA PRO A 112 -4.24 -17.84 19.74
C PRO A 112 -3.28 -18.40 18.70
N ALA A 113 -2.36 -19.26 19.13
CA ALA A 113 -1.28 -19.82 18.30
C ALA A 113 -1.77 -20.45 16.98
N GLY A 114 -2.92 -21.15 17.01
CA GLY A 114 -3.51 -21.75 15.80
C GLY A 114 -3.93 -20.71 14.76
N GLN A 115 -4.49 -19.57 15.20
CA GLN A 115 -4.89 -18.48 14.31
C GLN A 115 -3.67 -17.70 13.80
N ILE A 116 -2.65 -17.50 14.64
CA ILE A 116 -1.36 -16.92 14.23
C ILE A 116 -0.73 -17.72 13.09
N LEU A 117 -0.69 -19.05 13.23
CA LEU A 117 -0.17 -19.93 12.20
C LEU A 117 -1.03 -19.87 10.94
N ALA A 118 -2.36 -19.93 11.08
CA ALA A 118 -3.29 -19.84 9.97
C ALA A 118 -3.11 -18.54 9.18
N GLN A 119 -2.99 -17.39 9.86
CA GLN A 119 -2.72 -16.10 9.22
C GLN A 119 -1.36 -16.04 8.54
N SER A 120 -0.32 -16.62 9.16
CA SER A 120 1.01 -16.68 8.55
C SER A 120 0.95 -17.46 7.22
N VAL A 121 0.25 -18.59 7.21
CA VAL A 121 0.06 -19.41 6.00
C VAL A 121 -0.80 -18.70 4.96
N ASP A 122 -1.92 -18.10 5.38
CA ASP A 122 -2.83 -17.37 4.50
C ASP A 122 -2.11 -16.23 3.79
N VAL A 123 -1.36 -15.41 4.53
CA VAL A 123 -0.61 -14.29 3.96
C VAL A 123 0.55 -14.76 3.08
N TRP A 124 1.17 -15.89 3.39
CA TRP A 124 2.17 -16.50 2.52
C TRP A 124 1.56 -16.97 1.18
N MET A 125 0.34 -17.50 1.22
CA MET A 125 -0.36 -18.03 0.05
C MET A 125 -0.99 -16.94 -0.80
N HIS A 126 -1.73 -16.02 -0.20
CA HIS A 126 -2.62 -15.08 -0.88
C HIS A 126 -2.12 -13.62 -0.81
N GLY A 127 -1.08 -13.36 -0.02
CA GLY A 127 -0.63 -12.00 0.28
C GLY A 127 -1.52 -11.34 1.32
N MET A 128 -1.33 -10.04 1.53
CA MET A 128 -2.05 -9.28 2.54
C MET A 128 -2.82 -8.13 1.92
N PHE A 129 -3.89 -7.70 2.58
CA PHE A 129 -4.84 -6.71 2.07
C PHE A 129 -4.23 -5.41 1.50
N HIS A 130 -3.18 -4.86 2.13
CA HIS A 130 -2.54 -3.61 1.70
C HIS A 130 -1.40 -3.80 0.69
N ALA A 131 -1.00 -5.05 0.45
CA ALA A 131 0.05 -5.45 -0.49
C ALA A 131 -0.43 -6.66 -1.31
N GLU A 132 -1.67 -6.57 -1.79
CA GLU A 132 -2.32 -7.65 -2.52
C GLU A 132 -1.51 -7.98 -3.78
N SER A 133 -1.33 -9.27 -4.04
CA SER A 133 -0.66 -9.73 -5.26
C SER A 133 -1.24 -11.05 -5.72
N VAL A 134 -1.28 -11.27 -7.02
CA VAL A 134 -1.91 -12.46 -7.64
C VAL A 134 -0.91 -13.60 -7.85
N HIS A 135 0.09 -13.68 -6.97
CA HIS A 135 1.19 -14.65 -7.08
C HIS A 135 0.70 -16.08 -6.85
N ASP A 136 -0.32 -16.25 -6.01
CA ASP A 136 -1.06 -17.48 -5.71
C ASP A 136 -1.57 -18.23 -6.95
N LYS A 137 -1.89 -17.51 -8.03
CA LYS A 137 -2.44 -18.11 -9.27
C LYS A 137 -1.42 -18.90 -10.11
N LEU A 138 -0.15 -18.53 -10.07
CA LEU A 138 0.87 -19.13 -10.93
C LEU A 138 2.27 -19.10 -10.32
N VAL A 139 2.71 -17.92 -9.89
CA VAL A 139 4.08 -17.69 -9.42
C VAL A 139 4.42 -18.56 -8.21
N LEU A 140 3.50 -18.64 -7.24
CA LEU A 140 3.64 -19.45 -6.04
C LEU A 140 3.92 -20.91 -6.41
N TRP A 141 3.09 -21.51 -7.26
CA TRP A 141 3.21 -22.91 -7.64
C TRP A 141 4.52 -23.22 -8.39
N ILE A 142 4.93 -22.33 -9.30
CA ILE A 142 6.21 -22.47 -10.01
C ILE A 142 7.37 -22.40 -9.02
N CYS A 143 7.31 -21.47 -8.07
CA CYS A 143 8.32 -21.33 -7.03
C CYS A 143 8.37 -22.55 -6.10
N VAL A 144 7.23 -23.09 -5.67
CA VAL A 144 7.18 -24.29 -4.82
C VAL A 144 7.79 -25.50 -5.54
N VAL A 145 7.39 -25.75 -6.79
CA VAL A 145 7.95 -26.86 -7.59
C VAL A 145 9.46 -26.68 -7.77
N TYR A 146 9.90 -25.46 -8.11
CA TYR A 146 11.32 -25.18 -8.28
C TYR A 146 12.12 -25.31 -6.98
N PHE A 147 11.53 -24.97 -5.83
CA PHE A 147 12.16 -25.13 -4.52
C PHE A 147 12.49 -26.59 -4.24
N PHE A 148 11.52 -27.51 -4.43
CA PHE A 148 11.76 -28.94 -4.25
C PHE A 148 12.77 -29.49 -5.25
N TYR A 149 12.70 -29.07 -6.52
CA TYR A 149 13.69 -29.44 -7.53
C TYR A 149 15.12 -29.00 -7.15
N LEU A 150 15.28 -27.72 -6.78
CA LEU A 150 16.58 -27.13 -6.46
C LEU A 150 17.20 -27.80 -5.23
N ASN A 151 16.41 -27.95 -4.16
CA ASN A 151 16.90 -28.53 -2.90
C ASN A 151 17.11 -30.04 -3.01
N GLY A 152 16.25 -30.76 -3.74
CA GLY A 152 16.48 -32.16 -4.09
C GLY A 152 17.81 -32.36 -4.81
N LYS A 153 18.17 -31.47 -5.76
CA LYS A 153 19.47 -31.50 -6.44
C LYS A 153 20.65 -31.26 -5.49
N TYR A 154 20.52 -30.36 -4.51
CA TYR A 154 21.55 -30.16 -3.48
C TYR A 154 21.72 -31.41 -2.60
N LEU A 155 20.62 -32.04 -2.20
CA LEU A 155 20.62 -33.26 -1.38
C LEU A 155 21.26 -34.45 -2.12
N VAL A 156 20.88 -34.68 -3.38
CA VAL A 156 21.50 -35.72 -4.22
C VAL A 156 23.01 -35.52 -4.36
N LYS A 157 23.45 -34.26 -4.46
CA LYS A 157 24.88 -33.89 -4.52
C LYS A 157 25.57 -33.86 -3.16
N LYS A 158 24.87 -34.23 -2.07
CA LYS A 158 25.34 -34.15 -0.68
C LYS A 158 25.89 -32.76 -0.30
N ASN A 159 25.38 -31.70 -0.93
CA ASN A 159 25.80 -30.32 -0.70
C ASN A 159 24.74 -29.54 0.08
N GLY A 160 24.54 -29.93 1.34
CA GLY A 160 23.58 -29.25 2.23
C GLY A 160 23.94 -27.79 2.49
N ARG A 161 25.23 -27.45 2.56
CA ARG A 161 25.69 -26.05 2.71
C ARG A 161 25.25 -25.16 1.56
N GLY A 162 25.17 -25.71 0.34
CA GLY A 162 24.73 -24.98 -0.85
C GLY A 162 23.29 -24.49 -0.77
N ILE A 163 22.42 -25.19 -0.02
CA ILE A 163 21.02 -24.79 0.19
C ILE A 163 20.95 -23.41 0.85
N PHE A 164 21.76 -23.19 1.89
CA PHE A 164 21.77 -21.95 2.68
C PHE A 164 22.55 -20.80 2.04
N HIS A 165 23.22 -21.03 0.91
CA HIS A 165 23.96 -20.02 0.16
C HIS A 165 23.35 -19.71 -1.20
N ASP A 166 22.30 -20.42 -1.61
CA ASP A 166 21.59 -20.17 -2.86
C ASP A 166 20.65 -18.97 -2.70
N ILE A 167 20.82 -17.95 -3.55
CA ILE A 167 20.02 -16.72 -3.52
C ILE A 167 18.51 -16.97 -3.62
N TYR A 168 18.07 -18.00 -4.34
CA TYR A 168 16.66 -18.36 -4.44
C TYR A 168 16.13 -18.83 -3.07
N ASN A 169 16.86 -19.72 -2.40
CA ASN A 169 16.48 -20.20 -1.07
C ASN A 169 16.52 -19.08 -0.02
N LEU A 170 17.45 -18.12 -0.13
CA LEU A 170 17.47 -16.95 0.73
C LEU A 170 16.22 -16.07 0.52
N VAL A 171 15.76 -15.89 -0.72
CA VAL A 171 14.49 -15.19 -1.01
C VAL A 171 13.30 -15.95 -0.41
N MET A 172 13.25 -17.28 -0.57
CA MET A 172 12.20 -18.10 0.04
C MET A 172 12.21 -18.03 1.57
N LEU A 173 13.39 -17.95 2.18
CA LEU A 173 13.54 -17.77 3.62
C LEU A 173 12.99 -16.42 4.08
N VAL A 174 13.27 -15.33 3.35
CA VAL A 174 12.73 -14.00 3.68
C VAL A 174 11.21 -13.96 3.50
N LEU A 175 10.67 -14.63 2.47
CA LEU A 175 9.21 -14.77 2.30
C LEU A 175 8.57 -15.46 3.50
N ALA A 176 9.13 -16.60 3.94
CA ALA A 176 8.64 -17.31 5.13
C ALA A 176 8.79 -16.45 6.40
N PHE A 177 9.92 -15.76 6.56
CA PHE A 177 10.16 -14.85 7.68
C PHE A 177 9.11 -13.74 7.73
N ASN A 178 8.84 -13.05 6.62
CA ASN A 178 7.87 -11.97 6.55
C ASN A 178 6.45 -12.46 6.93
N SER A 179 6.06 -13.63 6.42
CA SER A 179 4.76 -14.23 6.76
C SER A 179 4.66 -14.64 8.23
N LEU A 180 5.73 -15.18 8.81
CA LEU A 180 5.78 -15.51 10.24
C LEU A 180 5.75 -14.26 11.12
N VAL A 181 6.49 -13.22 10.77
CA VAL A 181 6.46 -11.93 11.49
C VAL A 181 5.07 -11.31 11.43
N TYR A 182 4.39 -11.42 10.28
CA TYR A 182 3.02 -10.96 10.13
C TYR A 182 2.07 -11.64 11.13
N GLY A 183 2.11 -12.98 11.23
CA GLY A 183 1.25 -13.69 12.18
C GLY A 183 1.65 -13.46 13.64
N ILE A 184 2.95 -13.54 13.96
CA ILE A 184 3.47 -13.38 15.33
C ILE A 184 3.19 -11.98 15.88
N TYR A 185 3.10 -10.96 15.03
CA TYR A 185 2.72 -9.62 15.45
C TYR A 185 1.34 -9.58 16.14
N ASN A 186 0.42 -10.47 15.78
CA ASN A 186 -0.89 -10.58 16.42
C ASN A 186 -0.87 -11.35 17.75
N TRP A 187 0.32 -11.63 18.31
CA TRP A 187 0.50 -12.19 19.64
C TRP A 187 0.86 -11.09 20.64
N GLY A 188 -0.02 -10.84 21.62
CA GLY A 188 0.14 -9.78 22.62
C GLY A 188 1.45 -9.89 23.41
N ALA A 189 1.86 -11.10 23.79
CA ALA A 189 3.10 -11.29 24.55
C ALA A 189 4.36 -10.97 23.74
N PHE A 190 4.36 -11.26 22.43
CA PHE A 190 5.47 -10.86 21.55
C PHE A 190 5.55 -9.34 21.42
N ARG A 191 4.41 -8.68 21.22
CA ARG A 191 4.35 -7.20 21.18
C ARG A 191 4.85 -6.61 22.49
N GLY A 192 4.35 -7.08 23.64
CA GLY A 192 4.79 -6.63 24.96
C GLY A 192 6.28 -6.84 25.22
N LEU A 193 6.86 -7.95 24.75
CA LEU A 193 8.30 -8.19 24.84
C LEU A 193 9.10 -7.18 24.02
N VAL A 194 8.71 -6.92 22.77
CA VAL A 194 9.40 -5.94 21.91
C VAL A 194 9.29 -4.54 22.50
N GLU A 195 8.11 -4.15 22.99
CA GLU A 195 7.89 -2.86 23.65
C GLU A 195 8.73 -2.70 24.92
N THR A 196 8.95 -3.79 25.67
CA THR A 196 9.78 -3.77 26.88
C THR A 196 11.27 -3.65 26.55
N LEU A 197 11.74 -4.37 25.52
CA LEU A 197 13.15 -4.37 25.12
C LEU A 197 13.55 -3.12 24.34
N LEU A 198 12.63 -2.56 23.55
CA LEU A 198 12.85 -1.41 22.68
C LEU A 198 11.66 -0.42 22.78
N PRO A 199 11.52 0.31 23.91
CA PRO A 199 10.40 1.22 24.13
C PRO A 199 10.12 2.24 23.00
N PRO A 200 11.14 2.80 22.31
CA PRO A 200 10.90 3.69 21.16
C PRO A 200 10.19 3.03 19.96
N LEU A 201 10.10 1.69 19.92
CA LEU A 201 9.39 0.95 18.89
C LEU A 201 7.95 0.57 19.29
N LYS A 202 7.44 1.09 20.42
CA LYS A 202 6.05 0.89 20.81
C LYS A 202 5.09 1.44 19.75
N GLY A 203 4.05 0.66 19.43
CA GLY A 203 3.09 0.97 18.36
C GLY A 203 3.64 0.78 16.95
N PHE A 204 4.89 0.32 16.77
CA PHE A 204 5.44 0.05 15.46
C PHE A 204 4.85 -1.25 14.87
N GLN A 205 4.35 -1.17 13.64
CA GLN A 205 3.66 -2.28 12.98
C GLN A 205 4.64 -3.20 12.24
N PHE A 206 5.29 -4.12 12.96
CA PHE A 206 6.27 -5.05 12.39
C PHE A 206 5.69 -6.01 11.34
N ASN A 207 4.37 -6.23 11.36
CA ASN A 207 3.67 -6.99 10.34
C ASN A 207 3.87 -6.43 8.92
N ARG A 208 4.22 -5.14 8.76
CA ARG A 208 4.50 -4.48 7.47
C ARG A 208 5.73 -5.01 6.74
N THR A 209 6.56 -5.86 7.35
CA THR A 209 7.61 -6.61 6.63
C THR A 209 7.04 -7.41 5.45
N VAL A 210 5.79 -7.85 5.55
CA VAL A 210 5.07 -8.52 4.45
C VAL A 210 4.91 -7.65 3.20
N PHE A 211 5.03 -6.31 3.29
CA PHE A 211 4.88 -5.42 2.14
C PHE A 211 5.96 -5.67 1.07
N PHE A 212 7.07 -6.30 1.43
CA PHE A 212 8.11 -6.74 0.49
C PHE A 212 7.78 -8.06 -0.21
N SER A 213 6.82 -8.84 0.28
CA SER A 213 6.50 -10.17 -0.24
C SER A 213 6.07 -10.18 -1.69
N PRO A 214 5.24 -9.25 -2.21
CA PRO A 214 4.96 -9.17 -3.64
C PRO A 214 6.24 -9.06 -4.48
N PHE A 215 7.12 -8.12 -4.12
CA PHE A 215 8.40 -7.96 -4.80
C PHE A 215 9.25 -9.24 -4.73
N LEU A 216 9.33 -9.87 -3.56
CA LEU A 216 10.13 -11.08 -3.34
C LEU A 216 9.60 -12.30 -4.12
N TRP A 217 8.28 -12.48 -4.21
CA TRP A 217 7.67 -13.55 -5.02
C TRP A 217 8.04 -13.40 -6.50
N TYR A 218 7.85 -12.20 -7.05
CA TYR A 218 8.21 -11.95 -8.45
C TYR A 218 9.74 -11.93 -8.68
N ALA A 219 10.54 -11.59 -7.66
CA ALA A 219 12.00 -11.74 -7.72
C ALA A 219 12.43 -13.21 -7.70
N ALA A 220 11.81 -14.05 -6.87
CA ALA A 220 12.04 -15.50 -6.86
C ALA A 220 11.69 -16.11 -8.22
N PHE A 221 10.54 -15.74 -8.77
CA PHE A 221 10.11 -16.13 -10.10
C PHE A 221 11.11 -15.69 -11.19
N PHE A 222 11.54 -14.43 -11.15
CA PHE A 222 12.56 -13.91 -12.06
C PHE A 222 13.87 -14.72 -11.99
N LEU A 223 14.32 -15.12 -10.80
CA LEU A 223 15.51 -15.96 -10.65
C LEU A 223 15.34 -17.32 -11.35
N ILE A 224 14.15 -17.92 -11.29
CA ILE A 224 13.84 -19.18 -12.00
C ILE A 224 13.96 -18.97 -13.50
N LEU A 225 13.31 -17.94 -14.04
CA LEU A 225 13.35 -17.61 -15.47
C LEU A 225 14.78 -17.33 -15.93
N GLN A 226 15.52 -16.51 -15.18
CA GLN A 226 16.92 -16.17 -15.47
C GLN A 226 17.81 -17.42 -15.49
N ARG A 227 17.63 -18.34 -14.54
CA ARG A 227 18.37 -19.61 -14.52
C ARG A 227 18.00 -20.49 -15.70
N GLY A 228 16.71 -20.57 -16.07
CA GLY A 228 16.26 -21.27 -17.28
C GLY A 228 16.94 -20.75 -18.55
N TYR A 229 17.06 -19.43 -18.67
CA TYR A 229 17.84 -18.78 -19.72
C TYR A 229 19.32 -19.18 -19.69
N GLY A 230 19.95 -19.11 -18.52
CA GLY A 230 21.35 -19.49 -18.32
C GLY A 230 21.63 -20.96 -18.70
N LEU A 231 20.73 -21.88 -18.34
CA LEU A 231 20.82 -23.29 -18.74
C LEU A 231 20.68 -23.44 -20.26
N SER A 232 19.73 -22.73 -20.89
CA SER A 232 19.56 -22.77 -22.34
C SER A 232 20.80 -22.29 -23.10
N TYR A 233 21.52 -21.27 -22.60
CA TYR A 233 22.79 -20.83 -23.18
C TYR A 233 23.91 -21.87 -23.01
N LYS A 234 24.03 -22.46 -21.82
CA LYS A 234 25.02 -23.53 -21.55
C LYS A 234 24.80 -24.75 -22.44
N MET A 235 23.56 -25.21 -22.57
CA MET A 235 23.19 -26.33 -23.44
C MET A 235 23.44 -26.05 -24.93
N ALA A 236 23.50 -24.77 -25.31
CA ALA A 236 23.81 -24.35 -26.67
C ALA A 236 25.31 -24.18 -26.95
N GLY A 237 26.19 -24.50 -25.99
CA GLY A 237 27.64 -24.31 -26.15
C GLY A 237 28.10 -22.85 -26.12
N VAL A 238 27.24 -21.90 -25.71
CA VAL A 238 27.61 -20.49 -25.61
C VAL A 238 28.12 -20.22 -24.18
N SER A 239 29.44 -20.09 -24.04
CA SER A 239 30.08 -19.65 -22.79
C SER A 239 29.66 -18.21 -22.46
N ALA A 240 29.18 -17.98 -21.24
CA ALA A 240 28.71 -16.68 -20.74
C ALA A 240 29.83 -15.64 -20.54
N GLY A 241 31.05 -15.88 -21.05
CA GLY A 241 32.26 -15.12 -20.75
C GLY A 241 32.69 -14.03 -21.74
N SER A 242 32.11 -13.90 -22.93
CA SER A 242 32.67 -12.98 -23.97
C SER A 242 32.06 -11.58 -24.03
N ARG A 243 31.48 -11.06 -22.93
CA ARG A 243 30.85 -9.72 -22.94
C ARG A 243 31.83 -8.54 -22.82
N ASN A 244 33.14 -8.79 -22.72
CA ASN A 244 34.14 -7.75 -22.47
C ASN A 244 35.23 -7.59 -23.54
N GLN A 245 35.03 -8.11 -24.75
CA GLN A 245 35.97 -7.93 -25.86
C GLN A 245 35.22 -7.61 -27.16
N GLN A 246 34.52 -6.48 -27.18
CA GLN A 246 34.04 -5.89 -28.43
C GLN A 246 34.16 -4.36 -28.35
N LYS A 247 35.41 -3.89 -28.27
CA LYS A 247 35.80 -2.59 -28.79
C LYS A 247 36.70 -2.84 -30.00
N SER A 248 36.32 -2.22 -31.11
CA SER A 248 36.93 -2.18 -32.44
C SER A 248 36.39 -3.19 -33.46
N GLY A 249 36.06 -2.66 -34.64
CA GLY A 249 35.68 -3.41 -35.84
C GLY A 249 34.23 -3.20 -36.27
N HIS A 250 34.01 -2.22 -37.15
CA HIS A 250 32.85 -2.17 -38.03
C HIS A 250 32.72 -3.49 -38.81
N GLN A 251 31.59 -4.18 -38.71
CA GLN A 251 31.05 -4.97 -39.81
C GLN A 251 29.52 -5.06 -39.66
N ALA A 252 28.85 -4.18 -40.40
CA ALA A 252 27.43 -4.27 -40.68
C ALA A 252 27.15 -5.47 -41.61
N GLY A 253 26.02 -6.14 -41.38
CA GLY A 253 25.41 -7.00 -42.39
C GLY A 253 25.87 -8.46 -42.40
N ARG A 254 25.49 -9.23 -41.36
CA ARG A 254 25.07 -10.64 -41.52
C ARG A 254 24.45 -11.20 -40.23
N GLY A 255 23.12 -11.36 -40.25
CA GLY A 255 22.49 -12.55 -39.67
C GLY A 255 21.97 -12.52 -38.22
N TRP A 256 21.12 -11.58 -37.83
CA TRP A 256 20.30 -11.72 -36.61
C TRP A 256 19.43 -13.01 -36.67
N ARG A 257 19.10 -13.46 -37.89
CA ARG A 257 18.42 -14.74 -38.19
C ARG A 257 19.26 -15.99 -37.89
N GLN A 258 20.59 -15.90 -37.83
CA GLN A 258 21.46 -17.05 -37.52
C GLN A 258 21.48 -17.37 -36.01
N TYR A 259 21.28 -16.35 -35.17
CA TYR A 259 21.06 -16.49 -33.72
C TYR A 259 19.72 -17.16 -33.36
N TRP A 260 18.80 -17.35 -34.30
CA TRP A 260 17.50 -17.98 -34.05
C TRP A 260 17.45 -19.48 -34.40
N ARG A 261 18.45 -20.03 -35.09
CA ARG A 261 18.33 -21.36 -35.76
C ARG A 261 19.03 -22.54 -35.11
N LYS A 262 19.81 -22.39 -34.03
CA LYS A 262 20.41 -23.54 -33.31
C LYS A 262 20.51 -23.30 -31.81
N PHE A 263 19.37 -23.36 -31.13
CA PHE A 263 19.33 -23.16 -29.69
C PHE A 263 18.32 -24.12 -29.07
N PRO A 264 18.52 -24.62 -27.84
CA PRO A 264 17.51 -25.41 -27.14
C PRO A 264 16.34 -24.48 -26.81
N ARG A 265 15.41 -24.40 -27.77
CA ARG A 265 14.28 -23.45 -27.81
C ARG A 265 13.33 -23.65 -26.62
N GLY A 266 13.21 -24.87 -26.10
CA GLY A 266 12.22 -25.23 -25.08
C GLY A 266 12.33 -24.41 -23.79
N LEU A 267 13.51 -24.33 -23.15
CA LEU A 267 13.67 -23.64 -21.86
C LEU A 267 13.48 -22.12 -21.96
N ARG A 268 13.96 -21.49 -23.04
CA ARG A 268 13.78 -20.05 -23.27
C ARG A 268 12.36 -19.70 -23.65
N LEU A 269 11.76 -20.48 -24.55
CA LEU A 269 10.36 -20.32 -24.92
C LEU A 269 9.48 -20.51 -23.68
N GLY A 270 9.73 -21.56 -22.90
CA GLY A 270 9.05 -21.80 -21.62
C GLY A 270 9.18 -20.61 -20.67
N ALA A 271 10.38 -20.08 -20.48
CA ALA A 271 10.57 -18.91 -19.62
C ALA A 271 9.81 -17.66 -20.12
N ASN A 272 9.76 -17.43 -21.44
CA ASN A 272 8.99 -16.34 -22.03
C ASN A 272 7.48 -16.54 -21.88
N VAL A 273 7.00 -17.76 -22.14
CA VAL A 273 5.60 -18.12 -21.96
C VAL A 273 5.20 -17.91 -20.51
N LEU A 274 6.00 -18.37 -19.55
CA LEU A 274 5.75 -18.15 -18.12
C LEU A 274 5.73 -16.67 -17.75
N ALA A 275 6.64 -15.85 -18.28
CA ALA A 275 6.65 -14.41 -18.04
C ALA A 275 5.40 -13.72 -18.61
N VAL A 276 5.01 -14.05 -19.85
CA VAL A 276 3.80 -13.50 -20.50
C VAL A 276 2.54 -13.95 -19.78
N LEU A 277 2.47 -15.21 -19.35
CA LEU A 277 1.35 -15.73 -18.56
C LEU A 277 1.24 -15.02 -17.21
N ALA A 278 2.35 -14.84 -16.49
CA ALA A 278 2.34 -14.10 -15.22
C ALA A 278 1.86 -12.66 -15.42
N PHE A 279 2.34 -11.98 -16.47
CA PHE A 279 1.90 -10.63 -16.80
C PHE A 279 0.41 -10.57 -17.19
N ALA A 280 -0.06 -11.49 -18.03
CA ALA A 280 -1.46 -11.60 -18.40
C ALA A 280 -2.35 -11.86 -17.17
N LEU A 281 -1.93 -12.73 -16.25
CA LEU A 281 -2.67 -12.98 -15.02
C LEU A 281 -2.78 -11.74 -14.13
N ILE A 282 -1.72 -10.93 -14.03
CA ILE A 282 -1.77 -9.64 -13.32
C ILE A 282 -2.79 -8.71 -13.99
N LEU A 283 -2.73 -8.57 -15.32
CA LEU A 283 -3.63 -7.67 -16.04
C LEU A 283 -5.11 -8.09 -16.00
N PHE A 284 -5.39 -9.38 -16.14
CA PHE A 284 -6.75 -9.89 -16.31
C PHE A 284 -7.38 -10.44 -15.02
N THR A 285 -6.67 -10.41 -13.90
CA THR A 285 -7.24 -10.77 -12.61
C THR A 285 -7.89 -9.55 -11.97
N PRO A 286 -9.20 -9.62 -11.62
CA PRO A 286 -9.80 -8.62 -10.76
C PRO A 286 -9.10 -8.66 -9.39
N SER A 287 -8.57 -7.52 -8.97
CA SER A 287 -8.06 -7.31 -7.61
C SER A 287 -8.43 -5.90 -7.15
N ARG A 288 -8.25 -5.61 -5.86
CA ARG A 288 -8.67 -4.33 -5.26
C ARG A 288 -7.99 -3.12 -5.88
N TYR A 289 -6.72 -3.27 -6.24
CA TYR A 289 -5.88 -2.20 -6.78
C TYR A 289 -5.58 -2.35 -8.27
N ASN A 290 -6.30 -3.21 -8.99
CA ASN A 290 -6.19 -3.33 -10.44
C ASN A 290 -7.15 -2.35 -11.13
N ASP A 291 -6.95 -1.05 -10.88
CA ASP A 291 -7.78 0.02 -11.46
C ASP A 291 -7.77 -0.02 -13.00
N LEU A 292 -6.66 -0.46 -13.61
CA LEU A 292 -6.56 -0.65 -15.07
C LEU A 292 -7.54 -1.72 -15.57
N TYR A 293 -7.62 -2.87 -14.90
CA TYR A 293 -8.59 -3.91 -15.25
C TYR A 293 -10.02 -3.40 -15.13
N HIS A 294 -10.38 -2.78 -14.00
CA HIS A 294 -11.74 -2.28 -13.78
C HIS A 294 -12.10 -1.19 -14.79
N THR A 295 -11.17 -0.27 -15.08
CA THR A 295 -11.37 0.77 -16.10
C THR A 295 -11.61 0.17 -17.48
N CYS A 296 -10.75 -0.75 -17.93
CA CYS A 296 -10.88 -1.39 -19.24
C CYS A 296 -12.17 -2.22 -19.33
N LYS A 297 -12.49 -2.99 -18.29
CA LYS A 297 -13.71 -3.80 -18.19
C LYS A 297 -14.95 -2.92 -18.25
N ASN A 298 -15.01 -1.87 -17.45
CA ASN A 298 -16.17 -0.98 -17.35
C ASN A 298 -16.38 -0.24 -18.68
N LYS A 299 -15.32 0.30 -19.30
CA LYS A 299 -15.42 0.93 -20.62
C LYS A 299 -15.82 -0.04 -21.72
N ALA A 300 -15.32 -1.27 -21.72
CA ALA A 300 -15.77 -2.29 -22.66
C ALA A 300 -17.25 -2.62 -22.50
N LEU A 301 -17.74 -2.74 -21.26
CA LEU A 301 -19.16 -2.97 -20.96
C LEU A 301 -20.04 -1.80 -21.42
N GLU A 302 -19.59 -0.56 -21.21
CA GLU A 302 -20.29 0.64 -21.69
C GLU A 302 -20.45 0.63 -23.21
N ILE A 303 -19.35 0.39 -23.94
CA ILE A 303 -19.37 0.35 -25.42
C ILE A 303 -20.28 -0.78 -25.92
N TRP A 304 -20.25 -1.95 -25.27
CA TRP A 304 -20.96 -3.13 -25.75
C TRP A 304 -22.44 -3.17 -25.37
N LYS A 305 -22.79 -2.69 -24.18
CA LYS A 305 -24.15 -2.79 -23.64
C LYS A 305 -24.91 -1.46 -23.66
N GLY A 306 -24.23 -0.35 -23.98
CA GLY A 306 -24.82 0.99 -23.96
C GLY A 306 -25.30 1.43 -22.58
N LYS A 307 -24.83 0.76 -21.51
CA LYS A 307 -25.20 1.04 -20.12
C LYS A 307 -23.98 1.54 -19.38
N GLU A 308 -24.10 2.71 -18.79
CA GLU A 308 -23.06 3.27 -17.95
C GLU A 308 -22.89 2.44 -16.67
N THR A 309 -21.65 2.28 -16.21
CA THR A 309 -21.40 1.57 -14.97
C THR A 309 -21.76 2.43 -13.77
N ASP A 310 -22.27 1.77 -12.74
CA ASP A 310 -22.62 2.41 -11.47
C ASP A 310 -21.39 2.75 -10.62
N GLU A 311 -20.23 2.15 -10.91
CA GLU A 311 -18.96 2.55 -10.29
C GLU A 311 -18.52 3.93 -10.80
N MET A 312 -18.11 4.81 -9.88
CA MET A 312 -17.54 6.10 -10.23
C MET A 312 -16.09 5.98 -10.71
N ASN A 313 -15.77 6.69 -11.79
CA ASN A 313 -14.39 6.95 -12.20
C ASN A 313 -13.75 8.08 -11.35
N TYR A 314 -12.47 8.39 -11.58
CA TYR A 314 -11.72 9.36 -10.75
C TYR A 314 -12.32 10.75 -10.77
N GLU A 315 -12.69 11.22 -11.96
CA GLU A 315 -13.28 12.52 -12.17
C GLU A 315 -14.67 12.62 -11.53
N GLU A 316 -15.47 11.56 -11.68
CA GLU A 316 -16.80 11.44 -11.06
C GLU A 316 -16.71 11.39 -9.52
N PHE A 317 -15.76 10.63 -8.98
CA PHE A 317 -15.61 10.50 -7.54
C PHE A 317 -15.37 11.86 -6.86
N TYR A 318 -14.51 12.69 -7.46
CA TYR A 318 -14.19 14.01 -6.90
C TYR A 318 -15.07 15.15 -7.41
N SER A 319 -15.71 15.03 -8.58
CA SER A 319 -16.68 16.01 -9.11
C SER A 319 -16.23 17.47 -8.98
N VAL A 320 -15.02 17.79 -9.44
CA VAL A 320 -14.37 19.09 -9.18
C VAL A 320 -15.21 20.29 -9.63
N GLU A 321 -15.93 20.15 -10.75
CA GLU A 321 -16.84 21.20 -11.22
C GLU A 321 -18.01 21.42 -10.27
N LEU A 322 -18.65 20.34 -9.82
CA LEU A 322 -19.78 20.38 -8.90
C LEU A 322 -19.40 21.10 -7.61
N PHE A 323 -18.31 20.70 -6.97
CA PHE A 323 -17.85 21.32 -5.73
C PHE A 323 -17.33 22.75 -5.91
N ARG A 324 -16.86 23.12 -7.10
CA ARG A 324 -16.55 24.53 -7.41
C ARG A 324 -17.83 25.38 -7.40
N MET A 325 -18.89 24.91 -8.05
CA MET A 325 -20.18 25.59 -8.07
C MET A 325 -20.76 25.73 -6.67
N ILE A 326 -20.75 24.64 -5.88
CA ILE A 326 -21.25 24.64 -4.51
C ILE A 326 -20.56 25.71 -3.67
N LYS A 327 -19.22 25.71 -3.65
CA LYS A 327 -18.44 26.69 -2.88
C LYS A 327 -18.72 28.13 -3.30
N GLN A 328 -18.90 28.39 -4.59
CA GLN A 328 -19.23 29.72 -5.09
C GLN A 328 -20.63 30.17 -4.64
N ASP A 329 -21.59 29.26 -4.66
CA ASP A 329 -22.99 29.55 -4.33
C ASP A 329 -23.18 29.80 -2.82
N ILE A 330 -22.57 28.96 -1.97
CA ILE A 330 -22.64 29.14 -0.51
C ILE A 330 -21.65 30.19 0.03
N GLY A 331 -20.79 30.74 -0.84
CA GLY A 331 -19.78 31.73 -0.44
C GLY A 331 -18.69 31.17 0.48
N TYR A 332 -18.28 29.91 0.30
CA TYR A 332 -17.33 29.20 1.18
C TYR A 332 -15.97 29.91 1.30
N GLU A 333 -15.58 30.31 2.52
CA GLU A 333 -14.32 31.01 2.84
C GLU A 333 -13.30 30.15 3.63
N GLY A 334 -13.59 28.87 3.85
CA GLY A 334 -12.67 27.94 4.53
C GLY A 334 -13.18 27.42 5.88
N GLU A 335 -14.48 27.52 6.09
CA GLU A 335 -15.23 27.02 7.24
C GLU A 335 -15.06 25.51 7.38
N TRP A 336 -15.10 25.00 8.61
CA TRP A 336 -14.96 23.57 8.82
C TRP A 336 -16.25 22.84 8.48
N ALA A 337 -16.11 21.73 7.75
CA ALA A 337 -17.23 20.91 7.33
C ALA A 337 -17.10 19.45 7.80
N ALA A 338 -18.16 18.67 7.61
CA ALA A 338 -18.11 17.22 7.63
C ALA A 338 -18.90 16.61 6.47
N ALA A 339 -18.54 15.39 6.09
CA ALA A 339 -19.12 14.66 4.99
C ALA A 339 -20.04 13.53 5.51
N TYR A 340 -21.26 13.46 4.99
CA TYR A 340 -22.19 12.36 5.28
C TYR A 340 -22.64 11.68 3.99
N GLY A 341 -22.49 10.36 3.91
CA GLY A 341 -22.69 9.62 2.66
C GLY A 341 -21.50 9.67 1.69
N PHE A 342 -20.51 10.53 1.96
CA PHE A 342 -19.28 10.67 1.18
C PHE A 342 -18.06 10.14 1.94
N HIS A 343 -17.00 9.84 1.21
CA HIS A 343 -15.67 9.83 1.81
C HIS A 343 -15.24 11.28 2.05
N PRO A 344 -14.73 11.66 3.25
CA PRO A 344 -14.24 13.01 3.52
C PRO A 344 -13.20 13.50 2.51
N ALA A 345 -12.41 12.56 1.96
CA ALA A 345 -11.46 12.82 0.86
C ALA A 345 -12.09 13.55 -0.34
N VAL A 346 -13.40 13.38 -0.60
CA VAL A 346 -14.12 14.13 -1.64
C VAL A 346 -14.10 15.63 -1.34
N LEU A 347 -14.38 16.02 -0.10
CA LEU A 347 -14.35 17.42 0.34
C LEU A 347 -12.91 17.95 0.37
N GLU A 348 -11.99 17.19 0.98
CA GLU A 348 -10.57 17.54 1.12
C GLU A 348 -9.92 17.82 -0.25
N TYR A 349 -10.16 16.94 -1.25
CA TYR A 349 -9.63 17.10 -2.61
C TYR A 349 -10.15 18.35 -3.30
N ASN A 350 -11.37 18.76 -2.97
CA ASN A 350 -12.00 19.98 -3.49
C ASN A 350 -11.64 21.23 -2.66
N GLY A 351 -10.73 21.12 -1.70
CA GLY A 351 -10.26 22.24 -0.89
C GLY A 351 -11.31 22.75 0.10
N ILE A 352 -12.17 21.85 0.60
CA ILE A 352 -13.07 22.09 1.73
C ILE A 352 -12.40 21.50 2.97
N ALA A 353 -12.24 22.30 4.01
CA ALA A 353 -11.68 21.90 5.30
C ALA A 353 -12.65 20.98 6.03
N THR A 354 -12.16 19.87 6.58
CA THR A 354 -13.00 18.86 7.23
C THR A 354 -12.60 18.59 8.68
N LEU A 355 -13.60 18.50 9.56
CA LEU A 355 -13.42 17.93 10.91
C LEU A 355 -13.33 16.39 10.84
N ASP A 356 -13.95 15.79 9.84
CA ASP A 356 -13.89 14.37 9.59
C ASP A 356 -12.75 13.99 8.63
N GLY A 357 -12.33 12.74 8.66
CA GLY A 357 -11.19 12.28 7.87
C GLY A 357 -10.75 10.85 8.15
N TYR A 358 -9.98 10.29 7.21
CA TYR A 358 -9.30 9.00 7.41
C TYR A 358 -7.85 9.26 7.84
N LEU A 359 -7.66 9.44 9.14
CA LEU A 359 -6.43 9.90 9.74
C LEU A 359 -5.86 8.83 10.66
N GLY A 360 -4.77 8.19 10.23
CA GLY A 360 -4.09 7.17 11.03
C GLY A 360 -3.23 7.74 12.16
N PHE A 361 -3.14 9.06 12.34
CA PHE A 361 -2.27 9.68 13.32
C PHE A 361 -2.73 11.10 13.62
N TYR A 362 -3.29 11.33 14.81
CA TYR A 362 -3.75 12.63 15.29
C TYR A 362 -3.86 12.61 16.85
N PRO A 363 -4.03 13.77 17.52
CA PRO A 363 -4.11 13.84 18.98
C PRO A 363 -5.22 12.97 19.57
N GLN A 364 -4.94 12.33 20.71
CA GLN A 364 -5.94 11.55 21.45
C GLN A 364 -7.12 12.43 21.90
N GLN A 365 -6.87 13.67 22.31
CA GLN A 365 -7.92 14.64 22.66
C GLN A 365 -8.93 14.84 21.51
N TYR A 366 -8.44 14.99 20.28
CA TYR A 366 -9.32 15.15 19.12
C TYR A 366 -10.21 13.92 18.88
N LYS A 367 -9.72 12.70 19.20
CA LYS A 367 -10.53 11.47 19.10
C LYS A 367 -11.67 11.53 20.10
N GLU A 368 -11.40 12.02 21.30
CA GLU A 368 -12.38 12.14 22.39
C GLU A 368 -13.42 13.22 22.09
N ASP A 369 -12.99 14.38 21.58
CA ASP A 369 -13.88 15.47 21.18
C ASP A 369 -14.77 15.04 20.01
N PHE A 370 -14.18 14.46 18.96
CA PHE A 370 -14.94 13.97 17.81
C PHE A 370 -15.88 12.81 18.18
N ARG A 371 -15.52 12.00 19.20
CA ARG A 371 -16.40 10.95 19.73
C ARG A 371 -17.72 11.53 20.23
N GLN A 372 -17.71 12.73 20.83
CA GLN A 372 -18.92 13.37 21.34
C GLN A 372 -19.88 13.73 20.21
N ILE A 373 -19.35 14.17 19.07
CA ILE A 373 -20.14 14.46 17.85
C ILE A 373 -20.90 13.21 17.42
N ILE A 374 -20.21 12.06 17.33
CA ILE A 374 -20.77 10.83 16.74
C ILE A 374 -21.48 9.92 17.76
N ALA A 375 -21.47 10.27 19.05
CA ALA A 375 -22.03 9.43 20.12
C ALA A 375 -23.48 8.98 19.82
N PRO A 376 -24.40 9.87 19.37
CA PRO A 376 -25.78 9.45 19.09
C PRO A 376 -25.92 8.40 17.97
N ALA A 377 -24.99 8.36 17.01
CA ALA A 377 -24.95 7.34 15.98
C ALA A 377 -24.36 6.03 16.51
N ILE A 378 -23.16 6.08 17.08
CA ILE A 378 -22.41 4.86 17.43
C ILE A 378 -23.03 4.13 18.62
N GLU A 379 -23.73 4.80 19.54
CA GLU A 379 -24.45 4.16 20.65
C GLU A 379 -25.61 3.27 20.19
N ARG A 380 -26.16 3.54 18.99
CA ARG A 380 -27.18 2.70 18.35
C ARG A 380 -26.58 1.44 17.73
N MET A 381 -25.28 1.45 17.47
CA MET A 381 -24.58 0.41 16.73
C MET A 381 -23.30 -0.01 17.43
N GLU A 382 -23.41 -1.04 18.27
CA GLU A 382 -22.26 -1.61 18.98
C GLU A 382 -21.04 -1.90 18.07
N PRO A 383 -21.18 -2.46 16.84
CA PRO A 383 -20.05 -2.63 15.95
C PRO A 383 -19.34 -1.32 15.58
N SER A 384 -20.09 -0.24 15.33
CA SER A 384 -19.54 1.08 15.01
C SER A 384 -18.86 1.72 16.23
N ARG A 385 -19.45 1.55 17.42
CA ARG A 385 -18.86 1.99 18.68
C ARG A 385 -17.53 1.33 18.94
N ILE A 386 -17.48 0.00 18.90
CA ILE A 386 -16.23 -0.78 19.07
C ILE A 386 -15.21 -0.34 18.02
N TYR A 387 -15.62 -0.21 16.76
CA TYR A 387 -14.71 0.18 15.69
C TYR A 387 -14.06 1.55 15.93
N TYR A 388 -14.83 2.55 16.33
CA TYR A 388 -14.27 3.88 16.61
C TYR A 388 -13.46 3.92 17.92
N ASP A 389 -13.98 3.31 18.99
CA ASP A 389 -13.34 3.31 20.31
C ASP A 389 -12.00 2.57 20.29
N ASP A 390 -11.94 1.40 19.63
CA ASP A 390 -10.75 0.57 19.59
C ASP A 390 -9.73 1.04 18.54
N TRP A 391 -10.17 1.62 17.43
CA TRP A 391 -9.26 2.00 16.33
C TRP A 391 -9.20 3.50 16.07
N GLY A 392 -10.34 4.16 15.86
CA GLY A 392 -10.43 5.63 15.77
C GLY A 392 -9.79 6.29 14.55
N ALA A 393 -9.16 5.55 13.63
CA ALA A 393 -8.51 6.19 12.48
C ALA A 393 -9.51 6.74 11.44
N ARG A 394 -10.76 6.27 11.45
CA ARG A 394 -11.86 6.87 10.68
C ARG A 394 -12.73 7.72 11.61
N ALA A 395 -12.36 8.99 11.72
CA ALA A 395 -13.21 10.02 12.30
C ALA A 395 -14.21 10.45 11.23
N TYR A 396 -15.26 9.65 11.01
CA TYR A 396 -16.33 9.92 10.03
C TYR A 396 -17.63 10.18 10.79
N LEU A 397 -18.60 10.83 10.16
CA LEU A 397 -19.99 10.75 10.62
C LEU A 397 -20.53 9.33 10.37
N TYR A 398 -21.11 8.70 11.39
CA TYR A 398 -21.62 7.32 11.34
C TYR A 398 -23.13 7.29 11.11
N SER A 399 -23.61 6.23 10.46
CA SER A 399 -25.03 5.90 10.45
C SER A 399 -25.44 5.27 11.78
N GLY A 400 -26.67 5.54 12.22
CA GLY A 400 -27.29 4.88 13.38
C GLY A 400 -27.95 3.55 13.05
N THR A 401 -27.97 3.14 11.78
CA THR A 401 -28.70 1.96 11.28
C THR A 401 -27.84 1.01 10.42
N GLU A 402 -26.73 1.50 9.86
CA GLU A 402 -25.84 0.71 8.98
C GLU A 402 -24.36 0.84 9.37
N ALA A 403 -23.58 -0.20 9.07
CA ALA A 403 -22.15 -0.26 9.42
C ALA A 403 -21.28 0.76 8.66
N SER A 404 -21.79 1.34 7.58
CA SER A 404 -21.11 2.39 6.81
C SER A 404 -22.14 3.29 6.16
N ALA A 405 -22.07 4.59 6.42
CA ALA A 405 -22.84 5.59 5.70
C ALA A 405 -22.28 5.87 4.29
N VAL A 406 -21.01 5.51 4.03
CA VAL A 406 -20.29 5.92 2.81
C VAL A 406 -20.48 4.93 1.66
N SER A 407 -20.68 5.45 0.45
CA SER A 407 -20.73 4.67 -0.80
C SER A 407 -19.81 5.24 -1.89
N THR A 408 -19.27 4.36 -2.73
CA THR A 408 -18.46 4.70 -3.92
C THR A 408 -19.18 4.50 -5.24
N LEU A 409 -20.45 4.09 -5.21
CA LEU A 409 -21.30 3.92 -6.39
C LEU A 409 -21.91 5.26 -6.80
N LYS A 410 -22.50 5.39 -8.00
CA LYS A 410 -23.27 6.57 -8.44
C LYS A 410 -24.67 6.50 -7.84
N SER A 411 -25.32 5.36 -7.98
CA SER A 411 -26.55 5.04 -7.29
C SER A 411 -26.29 4.85 -5.80
N PHE A 412 -27.07 5.54 -4.97
CA PHE A 412 -27.00 5.40 -3.53
C PHE A 412 -28.37 5.72 -2.95
N ALA A 413 -28.96 4.72 -2.31
CA ALA A 413 -30.17 4.87 -1.53
C ALA A 413 -29.78 4.65 -0.07
N ALA A 414 -29.87 5.70 0.74
CA ALA A 414 -29.63 5.59 2.18
C ALA A 414 -30.75 4.74 2.80
N ALA A 415 -30.39 3.80 3.68
CA ALA A 415 -31.38 3.03 4.43
C ALA A 415 -32.14 3.89 5.45
N ASP A 416 -31.50 4.97 5.90
CA ASP A 416 -32.02 5.96 6.83
C ASP A 416 -31.62 7.37 6.34
N GLN A 417 -32.56 8.30 6.43
CA GLN A 417 -32.36 9.70 6.08
C GLN A 417 -32.13 10.58 7.31
N GLU A 418 -32.11 10.01 8.52
CA GLU A 418 -31.73 10.72 9.72
C GLU A 418 -30.21 10.77 9.90
N LEU A 419 -29.73 11.91 10.40
CA LEU A 419 -28.36 12.08 10.88
C LEU A 419 -28.39 12.03 12.42
N TYR A 420 -27.53 11.21 13.02
CA TYR A 420 -27.44 11.09 14.48
C TYR A 420 -26.12 11.67 14.97
N ILE A 421 -26.14 12.97 15.29
CA ILE A 421 -24.97 13.66 15.85
C ILE A 421 -25.35 14.50 17.05
N ASN A 422 -24.35 14.86 17.85
CA ASN A 422 -24.44 15.97 18.78
C ASN A 422 -24.04 17.26 18.05
N SER A 423 -25.04 18.03 17.60
CA SER A 423 -24.83 19.29 16.87
C SER A 423 -24.06 20.33 17.71
N GLU A 424 -24.30 20.39 19.02
CA GLU A 424 -23.59 21.32 19.90
C GLU A 424 -22.08 20.99 19.95
N ALA A 425 -21.72 19.72 20.06
CA ALA A 425 -20.33 19.28 20.02
C ALA A 425 -19.68 19.55 18.65
N PHE A 426 -20.44 19.41 17.56
CA PHE A 426 -19.97 19.72 16.21
C PHE A 426 -19.61 21.20 16.07
N VAL A 427 -20.51 22.09 16.50
CA VAL A 427 -20.29 23.55 16.52
C VAL A 427 -19.15 23.94 17.46
N GLN A 428 -19.02 23.31 18.62
CA GLN A 428 -17.91 23.56 19.56
C GLN A 428 -16.53 23.20 18.97
N MET A 429 -16.47 22.20 18.08
CA MET A 429 -15.25 21.88 17.33
C MET A 429 -15.03 22.81 16.11
N GLY A 430 -15.90 23.80 15.92
CA GLY A 430 -15.84 24.80 14.86
C GLY A 430 -16.54 24.37 13.57
N GLY A 431 -17.36 23.32 13.60
CA GLY A 431 -18.07 22.83 12.43
C GLY A 431 -19.24 23.72 12.04
N GLU A 432 -19.31 24.09 10.76
CA GLU A 432 -20.33 25.00 10.20
C GLU A 432 -21.17 24.33 9.11
N TYR A 433 -20.56 23.45 8.31
CA TYR A 433 -21.25 22.81 7.18
C TYR A 433 -21.28 21.29 7.25
N ILE A 434 -22.39 20.69 6.83
CA ILE A 434 -22.49 19.27 6.52
C ILE A 434 -22.83 19.08 5.06
N PHE A 435 -21.96 18.36 4.35
CA PHE A 435 -22.18 17.94 2.98
C PHE A 435 -22.75 16.53 2.98
N SER A 436 -24.04 16.40 2.72
CA SER A 436 -24.75 15.13 2.69
C SER A 436 -25.02 14.67 1.27
N ARG A 437 -24.94 13.36 1.05
CA ARG A 437 -25.22 12.72 -0.24
C ARG A 437 -26.73 12.61 -0.54
N PHE A 438 -27.57 12.85 0.45
CA PHE A 438 -29.02 12.76 0.38
C PHE A 438 -29.66 13.75 1.35
N ALA A 439 -30.92 14.08 1.12
CA ALA A 439 -31.68 14.94 2.02
C ALA A 439 -31.81 14.32 3.41
N LEU A 440 -31.52 15.10 4.45
CA LEU A 440 -31.70 14.73 5.84
C LEU A 440 -33.13 15.03 6.30
N SER A 441 -33.83 14.02 6.83
CA SER A 441 -35.22 14.15 7.28
C SER A 441 -35.35 14.88 8.62
N ASN A 442 -34.28 14.94 9.42
CA ASN A 442 -34.26 15.53 10.75
C ASN A 442 -33.37 16.79 10.86
N ALA A 443 -33.01 17.42 9.74
CA ALA A 443 -32.11 18.59 9.71
C ALA A 443 -32.60 19.73 10.65
N GLU A 444 -33.88 20.10 10.57
CA GLU A 444 -34.45 21.16 11.41
C GLU A 444 -34.35 20.82 12.91
N ALA A 445 -34.59 19.56 13.27
CA ALA A 445 -34.47 19.09 14.66
C ALA A 445 -33.03 19.11 15.19
N LEU A 446 -32.04 19.09 14.28
CA LEU A 446 -30.62 19.20 14.59
C LEU A 446 -30.11 20.65 14.56
N GLY A 447 -30.99 21.64 14.32
CA GLY A 447 -30.61 23.04 14.18
C GLY A 447 -29.89 23.36 12.88
N MET A 448 -30.15 22.60 11.81
CA MET A 448 -29.52 22.77 10.51
C MET A 448 -30.45 23.47 9.52
N GLU A 449 -29.92 24.43 8.78
CA GLU A 449 -30.59 25.07 7.65
C GLU A 449 -30.07 24.51 6.32
N LEU A 450 -30.96 24.27 5.35
CA LEU A 450 -30.57 23.80 4.03
C LEU A 450 -30.01 24.98 3.21
N ALA A 451 -28.69 25.01 3.02
CA ALA A 451 -28.00 26.05 2.25
C ALA A 451 -28.14 25.85 0.73
N GLY A 452 -28.17 24.60 0.25
CA GLY A 452 -28.29 24.33 -1.18
C GLY A 452 -28.40 22.86 -1.56
N VAL A 453 -28.88 22.61 -2.78
CA VAL A 453 -29.03 21.26 -3.37
C VAL A 453 -28.49 21.26 -4.80
N TYR A 454 -27.60 20.31 -5.10
CA TYR A 454 -26.83 20.27 -6.35
C TYR A 454 -26.74 18.85 -6.91
N GLY A 455 -26.53 18.71 -8.24
CA GLY A 455 -26.27 17.42 -8.90
C GLY A 455 -27.47 16.46 -8.96
N THR A 456 -28.70 16.97 -8.92
CA THR A 456 -29.94 16.16 -8.90
C THR A 456 -30.41 15.69 -10.29
N ASP A 457 -29.83 16.23 -11.36
CA ASP A 457 -30.15 15.97 -12.77
C ASP A 457 -29.49 14.70 -13.33
N GLY A 458 -28.60 14.08 -12.56
CA GLY A 458 -28.03 12.78 -12.89
C GLY A 458 -26.54 12.87 -13.19
N LYS A 459 -25.80 12.34 -12.22
CA LYS A 459 -24.38 11.95 -12.18
C LYS A 459 -23.37 13.01 -11.76
N PRO A 460 -22.41 12.60 -10.91
CA PRO A 460 -22.28 11.25 -10.36
C PRO A 460 -23.12 11.03 -9.10
N TYR A 461 -23.53 12.09 -8.39
CA TYR A 461 -24.39 12.05 -7.20
C TYR A 461 -24.96 13.43 -6.88
N ALA A 462 -26.00 13.47 -6.06
CA ALA A 462 -26.52 14.71 -5.49
C ALA A 462 -25.70 15.13 -4.26
N VAL A 463 -25.68 16.44 -3.97
CA VAL A 463 -25.07 17.02 -2.77
C VAL A 463 -26.09 17.97 -2.14
N TYR A 464 -26.35 17.76 -0.85
CA TYR A 464 -27.17 18.60 0.00
C TYR A 464 -26.26 19.25 1.01
N VAL A 465 -26.23 20.58 1.04
CA VAL A 465 -25.38 21.34 1.97
C VAL A 465 -26.26 21.90 3.07
N TYR A 466 -25.90 21.58 4.30
CA TYR A 466 -26.56 22.07 5.51
C TYR A 466 -25.62 22.98 6.27
N ALA A 467 -26.09 24.15 6.66
CA ALA A 467 -25.40 25.08 7.56
C ALA A 467 -25.92 24.90 8.99
N LEU A 468 -25.04 25.04 9.96
CA LEU A 468 -25.41 25.13 11.37
C LEU A 468 -25.08 26.54 11.84
N ASP A 469 -26.04 27.20 12.49
CA ASP A 469 -25.80 28.50 13.11
C ASP A 469 -24.79 28.34 14.27
N VAL A 470 -23.71 29.13 14.21
CA VAL A 470 -22.66 29.21 15.25
C VAL A 470 -22.91 30.37 16.21
#